data_AF-A0A2A2HTQ6-F1
#
_entry.id   AF-A0A2A2HTQ6-F1
#
_cell.length_a   1.000
_cell.length_b   1.000
_cell.length_c   1.000
_cell.angle_alpha   90.00
_cell.angle_beta   90.00
_cell.angle_gamma   90.00
#
_symmetry.space_group_name_H-M   'P 1'
#
loop_
_entity.id
_entity.type
_entity.pdbx_description
1 polymer ?
#
loop_
_entity_poly.entity_id
_entity_poly.type
_entity_poly.pdbx_seq_one_letter_code
_entity_poly.pdbx_strand_id
1 'polypeptide(L)'
;MLTGDVDASATAFSVDADNITFDGKEYTINFAQNTAGSGILSFGKNGIVIENVTINQMNKSVPSAYGIYLADCNYMSILNATVDVYKNSGIFVKSASSHVTIRDCNISSNTYGIFATNSQCLTVNESTLTSTKTNSIRLSNSGYCNFSGCECNSANTGINLSDMANNNTFTDCTVSTVIGDSIGIATSNNNTFLRCNTSAIRGNNGISLVNSSWNAFTDCVSIAEKGFGINTTDSCDNVFNGCTINVIENMPVMITNSTNKFSNMSVSSTRASSPHTSNHILTVGDSITKGVGVNYGLGYGSYLNATLNAYSPTWYVSNVGIGGTTAAQGRVTFPQWLDIYNPDIVLIMYGQNDISAGRSEQDIINDILWMAQEARNRSITPYILTTVPISSNNFKRISLNDNLTSQAALAGISVIDTYDSVDLSPENGLHDGYDENNSLDGVHPNSVGYTLMGNYVSKHILTSVYPNSDFTGNVTSEKAPLTVTLTDKYRLASFMELELWIRHVFNDEVQHIHIMQEITLLA
;
A
#
# COMPACT_ATOMS: atom_id res chain seq x y z
N MET A 1 27.47 0.80 40.53
CA MET A 1 28.33 0.03 39.62
C MET A 1 28.23 -1.44 39.98
N LEU A 2 28.14 -2.33 38.99
CA LEU A 2 28.25 -3.77 39.20
C LEU A 2 29.72 -4.20 39.34
N THR A 3 29.95 -5.27 40.08
CA THR A 3 31.27 -5.91 40.26
C THR A 3 31.29 -7.37 39.77
N GLY A 4 30.22 -7.81 39.13
CA GLY A 4 30.00 -9.17 38.68
C GLY A 4 28.54 -9.37 38.22
N ASP A 5 28.27 -10.54 37.66
CA ASP A 5 26.92 -10.93 37.25
C ASP A 5 25.97 -11.06 38.45
N VAL A 6 24.69 -10.82 38.21
CA VAL A 6 23.64 -10.81 39.23
C VAL A 6 22.52 -11.77 38.85
N ASP A 7 22.17 -12.67 39.75
CA ASP A 7 21.05 -13.59 39.62
C ASP A 7 19.93 -13.24 40.61
N ALA A 8 18.74 -12.94 40.12
CA ALA A 8 17.58 -12.58 40.93
C ALA A 8 16.36 -13.46 40.64
N SER A 9 15.66 -13.90 41.69
CA SER A 9 14.46 -14.71 41.58
C SER A 9 13.25 -13.94 41.02
N ALA A 10 13.22 -12.61 41.22
CA ALA A 10 12.16 -11.68 40.83
C ALA A 10 12.77 -10.41 40.19
N THR A 11 12.52 -9.22 40.75
CA THR A 11 13.19 -7.97 40.37
C THR A 11 14.63 -7.97 40.86
N ALA A 12 15.60 -7.63 40.00
CA ALA A 12 17.01 -7.59 40.39
C ALA A 12 17.40 -6.27 41.07
N PHE A 13 16.99 -5.13 40.50
CA PHE A 13 17.25 -3.81 41.08
C PHE A 13 16.01 -2.93 41.12
N SER A 14 15.82 -2.24 42.23
CA SER A 14 14.85 -1.15 42.40
C SER A 14 15.59 0.13 42.74
N VAL A 15 15.41 1.16 41.93
CA VAL A 15 16.01 2.48 42.13
C VAL A 15 15.32 3.18 43.30
N ASP A 16 16.10 3.62 44.29
CA ASP A 16 15.61 4.26 45.52
C ASP A 16 16.00 5.75 45.67
N ALA A 17 16.91 6.24 44.82
CA ALA A 17 17.41 7.62 44.83
C ALA A 17 17.37 8.28 43.44
N ASP A 18 17.27 9.62 43.42
CA ASP A 18 17.38 10.43 42.21
C ASP A 18 18.86 10.70 41.84
N ASN A 19 19.12 11.03 40.58
CA ASN A 19 20.42 11.49 40.07
C ASN A 19 21.57 10.50 40.29
N ILE A 20 21.32 9.22 40.00
CA ILE A 20 22.33 8.17 40.14
C ILE A 20 22.70 7.54 38.79
N THR A 21 23.91 7.01 38.72
CA THR A 21 24.39 6.22 37.58
C THR A 21 24.53 4.76 37.99
N PHE A 22 23.76 3.91 37.33
CA PHE A 22 23.93 2.48 37.29
C PHE A 22 24.80 2.10 36.09
N ASP A 23 26.10 1.93 36.33
CA ASP A 23 27.03 1.36 35.34
C ASP A 23 27.16 -0.15 35.56
N GLY A 24 26.72 -0.93 34.56
CA GLY A 24 26.76 -2.38 34.56
C GLY A 24 28.13 -2.97 34.27
N LYS A 25 29.12 -2.18 33.79
CA LYS A 25 30.48 -2.65 33.46
C LYS A 25 30.49 -3.90 32.55
N GLU A 26 29.53 -3.98 31.63
CA GLU A 26 29.29 -5.10 30.72
C GLU A 26 28.86 -6.42 31.40
N TYR A 27 28.61 -6.40 32.71
CA TYR A 27 28.08 -7.56 33.43
C TYR A 27 26.60 -7.82 33.11
N THR A 28 26.18 -9.04 33.42
CA THR A 28 24.84 -9.55 33.14
C THR A 28 23.96 -9.54 34.38
N ILE A 29 22.73 -9.07 34.22
CA ILE A 29 21.63 -9.19 35.18
C ILE A 29 20.66 -10.24 34.67
N ASN A 30 20.60 -11.36 35.37
CA ASN A 30 19.64 -12.43 35.16
C ASN A 30 18.50 -12.26 36.16
N PHE A 31 17.28 -12.07 35.67
CA PHE A 31 16.11 -11.82 36.53
C PHE A 31 14.94 -12.77 36.21
N ALA A 32 13.90 -12.69 37.05
CA ALA A 32 12.66 -13.44 36.90
C ALA A 32 12.88 -14.96 36.75
N GLN A 33 13.74 -15.56 37.59
CA GLN A 33 13.96 -17.01 37.57
C GLN A 33 12.73 -17.79 38.04
N ASN A 34 12.01 -17.28 39.06
CA ASN A 34 10.90 -17.98 39.70
C ASN A 34 9.64 -17.13 39.84
N THR A 35 9.77 -15.80 39.84
CA THR A 35 8.68 -14.87 40.17
C THR A 35 8.72 -13.65 39.25
N ALA A 36 7.55 -13.05 38.99
CA ALA A 36 7.45 -11.83 38.19
C ALA A 36 8.31 -10.71 38.77
N GLY A 37 8.84 -9.85 37.90
CA GLY A 37 9.75 -8.78 38.30
C GLY A 37 10.35 -8.05 37.12
N SER A 38 11.32 -7.17 37.39
CA SER A 38 12.06 -6.47 36.35
C SER A 38 13.57 -6.62 36.51
N GLY A 39 14.35 -6.53 35.43
CA GLY A 39 15.80 -6.40 35.56
C GLY A 39 16.15 -5.15 36.37
N ILE A 40 15.66 -3.99 35.91
CA ILE A 40 15.77 -2.73 36.64
C ILE A 40 14.39 -2.06 36.69
N LEU A 41 13.95 -1.68 37.89
CA LEU A 41 12.70 -0.97 38.15
C LEU A 41 13.00 0.43 38.73
N SER A 42 12.40 1.46 38.14
CA SER A 42 12.35 2.80 38.73
C SER A 42 10.90 3.28 38.82
N PHE A 43 10.55 3.83 39.99
CA PHE A 43 9.24 4.41 40.26
C PHE A 43 9.41 5.77 40.93
N GLY A 44 9.00 6.85 40.26
CA GLY A 44 9.05 8.21 40.81
C GLY A 44 10.46 8.79 40.99
N LYS A 45 11.51 8.08 40.55
CA LYS A 45 12.91 8.51 40.62
C LYS A 45 13.40 9.00 39.27
N ASN A 46 14.15 10.09 39.28
CA ASN A 46 14.50 10.91 38.14
C ASN A 46 16.01 11.06 38.01
N GLY A 47 16.48 11.45 36.82
CA GLY A 47 17.92 11.70 36.59
C GLY A 47 18.77 10.44 36.60
N ILE A 48 18.18 9.28 36.27
CA ILE A 48 18.87 7.99 36.38
C ILE A 48 19.54 7.64 35.07
N VAL A 49 20.82 7.29 35.13
CA VAL A 49 21.58 6.75 33.99
C VAL A 49 21.77 5.25 34.20
N ILE A 50 21.35 4.44 33.24
CA ILE A 50 21.59 2.99 33.19
C ILE A 50 22.48 2.76 31.97
N GLU A 51 23.68 2.23 32.18
CA GLU A 51 24.64 2.06 31.10
C GLU A 51 25.43 0.75 31.15
N ASN A 52 25.89 0.29 29.99
CA ASN A 52 26.84 -0.83 29.82
C ASN A 52 26.38 -2.10 30.54
N VAL A 53 25.15 -2.55 30.29
CA VAL A 53 24.56 -3.69 31.01
C VAL A 53 23.84 -4.65 30.08
N THR A 54 23.95 -5.95 30.36
CA THR A 54 23.11 -6.98 29.75
C THR A 54 22.03 -7.41 30.72
N ILE A 55 20.76 -7.49 30.29
CA ILE A 55 19.62 -7.86 31.14
C ILE A 55 18.84 -8.99 30.48
N ASN A 56 18.76 -10.16 31.14
CA ASN A 56 18.15 -11.36 30.61
C ASN A 56 17.04 -11.89 31.51
N GLN A 57 15.86 -12.13 30.93
CA GLN A 57 14.83 -12.94 31.59
C GLN A 57 15.23 -14.42 31.50
N MET A 58 15.52 -15.06 32.64
CA MET A 58 15.96 -16.46 32.65
C MET A 58 14.83 -17.45 32.42
N ASN A 59 13.72 -17.32 33.15
CA ASN A 59 12.60 -18.24 33.01
C ASN A 59 11.57 -17.67 32.03
N LYS A 60 11.61 -18.17 30.79
CA LYS A 60 10.73 -17.76 29.69
C LYS A 60 9.24 -17.93 29.99
N SER A 61 8.88 -18.73 31.01
CA SER A 61 7.49 -18.98 31.40
C SER A 61 6.95 -17.94 32.39
N VAL A 62 7.81 -17.23 33.13
CA VAL A 62 7.38 -16.26 34.15
C VAL A 62 6.69 -15.05 33.50
N PRO A 63 5.39 -14.82 33.79
CA PRO A 63 4.65 -13.70 33.23
C PRO A 63 5.08 -12.37 33.86
N SER A 64 4.68 -11.25 33.26
CA SER A 64 4.92 -9.91 33.80
C SER A 64 6.39 -9.60 34.12
N ALA A 65 7.28 -10.08 33.25
CA ALA A 65 8.72 -9.81 33.31
C ALA A 65 9.07 -8.67 32.34
N TYR A 66 9.72 -7.63 32.85
CA TYR A 66 10.14 -6.46 32.09
C TYR A 66 11.66 -6.29 32.19
N GLY A 67 12.34 -5.90 31.12
CA GLY A 67 13.79 -5.68 31.19
C GLY A 67 14.10 -4.46 32.05
N ILE A 68 13.71 -3.30 31.54
CA ILE A 68 13.75 -2.02 32.26
C ILE A 68 12.34 -1.46 32.35
N TYR A 69 11.88 -1.19 33.57
CA TYR A 69 10.56 -0.64 33.86
C TYR A 69 10.70 0.74 34.48
N LEU A 70 10.13 1.75 33.83
CA LEU A 70 10.09 3.14 34.28
C LEU A 70 8.64 3.60 34.46
N ALA A 71 8.29 4.06 35.65
CA ALA A 71 7.00 4.70 35.93
C ALA A 71 7.16 6.00 36.70
N ASP A 72 6.44 7.04 36.27
CA ASP A 72 6.48 8.37 36.88
C ASP A 72 7.92 8.92 36.96
N CYS A 73 8.74 8.63 35.95
CA CYS A 73 10.16 8.95 35.89
C CYS A 73 10.45 10.07 34.89
N ASN A 74 11.39 10.96 35.23
CA ASN A 74 11.87 12.02 34.34
C ASN A 74 13.39 12.00 34.17
N TYR A 75 13.87 12.45 33.01
CA TYR A 75 15.30 12.62 32.73
C TYR A 75 16.09 11.32 32.90
N MET A 76 15.63 10.27 32.23
CA MET A 76 16.24 8.94 32.30
C MET A 76 17.16 8.74 31.11
N SER A 77 18.28 8.05 31.29
CA SER A 77 19.17 7.67 30.19
C SER A 77 19.45 6.17 30.25
N ILE A 78 19.25 5.47 29.14
CA ILE A 78 19.55 4.06 28.96
C ILE A 78 20.53 3.97 27.79
N LEU A 79 21.78 3.61 28.07
CA LEU A 79 22.89 3.74 27.13
C LEU A 79 23.62 2.40 26.98
N ASN A 80 23.89 1.96 25.75
CA ASN A 80 24.69 0.74 25.51
C ASN A 80 24.20 -0.46 26.34
N ALA A 81 22.89 -0.71 26.29
CA ALA A 81 22.25 -1.80 27.04
C ALA A 81 21.76 -2.89 26.10
N THR A 82 21.98 -4.15 26.48
CA THR A 82 21.38 -5.32 25.82
C THR A 82 20.29 -5.89 26.71
N VAL A 83 19.09 -6.08 26.18
CA VAL A 83 17.93 -6.56 26.94
C VAL A 83 17.24 -7.70 26.19
N ASP A 84 17.09 -8.88 26.81
CA ASP A 84 16.34 -10.02 26.25
C ASP A 84 15.22 -10.48 27.20
N VAL A 85 13.96 -10.35 26.75
CA VAL A 85 12.76 -10.59 27.57
C VAL A 85 11.70 -11.41 26.82
N TYR A 86 11.08 -12.39 27.47
CA TYR A 86 10.20 -13.35 26.80
C TYR A 86 8.70 -13.12 26.98
N LYS A 87 8.27 -12.31 27.96
CA LYS A 87 6.83 -12.20 28.28
C LYS A 87 6.25 -10.80 28.20
N ASN A 88 7.01 -9.77 28.53
CA ASN A 88 6.56 -8.40 28.41
C ASN A 88 7.61 -7.56 27.68
N SER A 89 7.63 -6.26 27.92
CA SER A 89 8.45 -5.32 27.16
C SER A 89 9.93 -5.42 27.55
N GLY A 90 10.82 -5.24 26.57
CA GLY A 90 12.23 -5.04 26.86
C GLY A 90 12.42 -3.76 27.69
N ILE A 91 11.91 -2.64 27.18
CA ILE A 91 11.79 -1.38 27.93
C ILE A 91 10.32 -0.97 28.00
N PHE A 92 9.83 -0.72 29.21
CA PHE A 92 8.49 -0.22 29.46
C PHE A 92 8.54 1.13 30.15
N VAL A 93 7.94 2.14 29.50
CA VAL A 93 7.87 3.52 29.99
C VAL A 93 6.41 3.88 30.18
N LYS A 94 6.00 4.27 31.38
CA LYS A 94 4.59 4.58 31.65
C LYS A 94 4.36 5.67 32.67
N SER A 95 3.08 6.03 32.83
CA SER A 95 2.57 6.91 33.89
C SER A 95 3.31 8.24 33.93
N ALA A 96 2.98 9.16 33.03
CA ALA A 96 3.53 10.52 32.98
C ALA A 96 5.07 10.59 32.94
N SER A 97 5.75 9.50 32.57
CA SER A 97 7.20 9.52 32.41
C SER A 97 7.58 10.42 31.22
N SER A 98 8.67 11.16 31.37
CA SER A 98 9.09 12.13 30.36
C SER A 98 10.61 12.26 30.22
N HIS A 99 11.10 12.73 29.08
CA HIS A 99 12.53 12.95 28.83
C HIS A 99 13.38 11.69 29.07
N VAL A 100 12.94 10.56 28.50
CA VAL A 100 13.68 9.29 28.56
C VAL A 100 14.51 9.16 27.29
N THR A 101 15.84 9.07 27.45
CA THR A 101 16.80 8.87 26.37
C THR A 101 17.22 7.40 26.33
N ILE A 102 17.16 6.77 25.15
CA ILE A 102 17.61 5.40 24.89
C ILE A 102 18.57 5.46 23.71
N ARG A 103 19.80 4.96 23.85
CA ARG A 103 20.81 5.10 22.80
C ARG A 103 21.75 3.90 22.75
N ASP A 104 22.06 3.46 21.53
CA ASP A 104 22.95 2.32 21.25
C ASP A 104 22.48 1.03 21.96
N CYS A 105 21.18 0.79 22.03
CA CYS A 105 20.61 -0.36 22.73
C CYS A 105 20.22 -1.48 21.76
N ASN A 106 20.41 -2.73 22.21
CA ASN A 106 19.88 -3.92 21.54
C ASN A 106 18.80 -4.57 22.40
N ILE A 107 17.55 -4.48 21.96
CA ILE A 107 16.38 -4.86 22.74
C ILE A 107 15.62 -5.96 22.01
N SER A 108 15.67 -7.17 22.57
CA SER A 108 14.90 -8.33 22.14
C SER A 108 13.75 -8.57 23.11
N SER A 109 12.53 -8.69 22.56
CA SER A 109 11.35 -9.06 23.31
C SER A 109 10.45 -10.01 22.53
N ASN A 110 9.66 -10.84 23.20
CA ASN A 110 8.53 -11.49 22.53
C ASN A 110 7.32 -10.55 22.36
N THR A 111 7.16 -9.57 23.24
CA THR A 111 5.98 -8.69 23.23
C THR A 111 6.38 -7.35 22.63
N TYR A 112 6.92 -6.42 23.41
CA TYR A 112 7.30 -5.10 22.91
C TYR A 112 8.81 -4.88 23.05
N GLY A 113 9.48 -4.40 22.00
CA GLY A 113 10.85 -3.90 22.17
C GLY A 113 10.82 -2.73 23.15
N ILE A 114 10.17 -1.65 22.72
CA ILE A 114 9.81 -0.50 23.56
C ILE A 114 8.30 -0.34 23.58
N PHE A 115 7.73 -0.24 24.78
CA PHE A 115 6.35 0.20 24.96
C PHE A 115 6.31 1.46 25.83
N ALA A 116 5.82 2.56 25.26
CA ALA A 116 5.52 3.77 25.99
C ALA A 116 4.00 3.98 26.08
N THR A 117 3.49 4.22 27.29
CA THR A 117 2.06 4.52 27.52
C THR A 117 1.85 5.68 28.45
N ASN A 118 1.01 6.66 28.06
CA ASN A 118 0.80 7.88 28.83
C ASN A 118 2.12 8.60 29.18
N SER A 119 3.05 8.69 28.21
CA SER A 119 4.41 9.21 28.42
C SER A 119 4.79 10.18 27.29
N GLN A 120 5.77 11.05 27.51
CA GLN A 120 6.12 12.09 26.53
C GLN A 120 7.62 12.27 26.37
N CYS A 121 8.06 12.87 25.27
CA CYS A 121 9.46 13.29 25.09
C CYS A 121 10.48 12.14 25.22
N LEU A 122 10.15 10.94 24.73
CA LEU A 122 11.15 9.88 24.58
C LEU A 122 12.09 10.23 23.43
N THR A 123 13.39 9.98 23.58
CA THR A 123 14.38 10.10 22.51
C THR A 123 15.10 8.77 22.36
N VAL A 124 14.98 8.12 21.22
CA VAL A 124 15.57 6.80 20.94
C VAL A 124 16.46 6.92 19.72
N ASN A 125 17.75 6.62 19.85
CA ASN A 125 18.72 6.75 18.76
C ASN A 125 19.50 5.46 18.56
N GLU A 126 19.79 5.11 17.30
CA GLU A 126 20.77 4.08 16.91
C GLU A 126 20.59 2.76 17.66
N SER A 127 19.34 2.29 17.77
CA SER A 127 18.97 1.13 18.59
C SER A 127 18.25 0.07 17.76
N THR A 128 18.54 -1.20 18.04
CA THR A 128 17.89 -2.35 17.40
C THR A 128 16.78 -2.88 18.31
N LEU A 129 15.57 -2.98 17.77
CA LEU A 129 14.35 -3.33 18.49
C LEU A 129 13.71 -4.56 17.83
N THR A 130 13.91 -5.73 18.43
CA THR A 130 13.39 -6.99 17.92
C THR A 130 12.18 -7.45 18.73
N SER A 131 11.05 -7.70 18.05
CA SER A 131 9.86 -8.34 18.65
C SER A 131 9.48 -9.62 17.92
N THR A 132 9.39 -10.75 18.64
CA THR A 132 9.06 -12.04 18.01
C THR A 132 7.58 -12.39 17.98
N LYS A 133 6.69 -11.60 18.63
CA LYS A 133 5.23 -11.83 18.57
C LYS A 133 4.38 -10.59 18.34
N THR A 134 4.78 -9.43 18.85
CA THR A 134 3.99 -8.20 18.69
C THR A 134 4.79 -7.10 18.02
N ASN A 135 5.06 -5.98 18.71
CA ASN A 135 5.59 -4.76 18.11
C ASN A 135 7.02 -4.45 18.55
N SER A 136 7.86 -3.94 17.65
CA SER A 136 9.16 -3.37 18.03
C SER A 136 8.98 -2.09 18.85
N ILE A 137 8.11 -1.19 18.38
CA ILE A 137 7.75 0.05 19.06
C ILE A 137 6.23 0.12 19.20
N ARG A 138 5.75 0.37 20.43
CA ARG A 138 4.37 0.75 20.70
C ARG A 138 4.32 2.06 21.46
N LEU A 139 3.64 3.06 20.90
CA LEU A 139 3.28 4.31 21.59
C LEU A 139 1.77 4.36 21.75
N SER A 140 1.29 4.46 22.98
CA SER A 140 -0.13 4.59 23.31
C SER A 140 -0.35 5.83 24.17
N ASN A 141 -1.22 6.76 23.76
CA ASN A 141 -1.41 8.05 24.42
C ASN A 141 -0.09 8.73 24.79
N SER A 142 0.87 8.71 23.86
CA SER A 142 2.24 9.18 24.08
C SER A 142 2.66 10.09 22.94
N GLY A 143 3.35 11.19 23.26
CA GLY A 143 3.60 12.25 22.29
C GLY A 143 4.93 12.95 22.44
N TYR A 144 5.31 13.71 21.41
CA TYR A 144 6.61 14.39 21.33
C TYR A 144 7.81 13.43 21.43
N CYS A 145 7.63 12.15 21.08
CA CYS A 145 8.72 11.18 21.06
C CYS A 145 9.49 11.28 19.74
N ASN A 146 10.80 11.10 19.79
CA ASN A 146 11.70 11.10 18.64
C ASN A 146 12.46 9.78 18.55
N PHE A 147 12.39 9.12 17.41
CA PHE A 147 13.14 7.91 17.09
C PHE A 147 14.01 8.17 15.87
N SER A 148 15.33 7.96 15.97
CA SER A 148 16.24 8.12 14.83
C SER A 148 17.19 6.95 14.65
N GLY A 149 17.43 6.55 13.40
CA GLY A 149 18.39 5.48 13.08
C GLY A 149 18.04 4.12 13.73
N CYS A 150 16.77 3.90 14.06
CA CYS A 150 16.35 2.68 14.74
C CYS A 150 16.06 1.56 13.74
N GLU A 151 16.48 0.34 14.08
CA GLU A 151 16.15 -0.86 13.32
C GLU A 151 15.07 -1.66 14.04
N CYS A 152 13.89 -1.79 13.43
CA CYS A 152 12.72 -2.44 14.02
C CYS A 152 12.44 -3.76 13.30
N ASN A 153 12.71 -4.88 13.96
CA ASN A 153 12.47 -6.22 13.42
C ASN A 153 11.31 -6.88 14.17
N SER A 154 10.13 -6.95 13.58
CA SER A 154 8.92 -7.34 14.29
C SER A 154 8.19 -8.51 13.63
N ALA A 155 7.64 -9.42 14.43
CA ALA A 155 6.71 -10.41 13.92
C ALA A 155 5.42 -9.72 13.47
N ASN A 156 4.77 -8.93 14.34
CA ASN A 156 3.54 -8.19 14.01
C ASN A 156 3.86 -6.77 13.49
N THR A 157 3.19 -5.72 13.98
CA THR A 157 3.43 -4.36 13.49
C THR A 157 4.72 -3.78 14.03
N GLY A 158 5.58 -3.24 13.17
CA GLY A 158 6.90 -2.73 13.57
C GLY A 158 6.80 -1.49 14.46
N ILE A 159 6.21 -0.43 13.92
CA ILE A 159 5.91 0.81 14.64
C ILE A 159 4.39 0.95 14.77
N ASN A 160 3.90 0.91 16.00
CA ASN A 160 2.47 1.07 16.30
C ASN A 160 2.20 2.35 17.11
N LEU A 161 1.43 3.25 16.51
CA LEU A 161 0.95 4.48 17.14
C LEU A 161 -0.56 4.35 17.36
N SER A 162 -1.00 4.34 18.63
CA SER A 162 -2.41 4.17 18.99
C SER A 162 -2.85 5.12 20.10
N ASP A 163 -4.17 5.23 20.28
CA ASP A 163 -4.78 5.87 21.45
C ASP A 163 -4.30 7.32 21.66
N MET A 164 -4.34 8.16 20.61
CA MET A 164 -3.86 9.55 20.64
C MET A 164 -2.33 9.65 20.81
N ALA A 165 -1.57 8.75 20.19
CA ALA A 165 -0.12 8.87 20.10
C ALA A 165 0.27 9.95 19.07
N ASN A 166 0.21 11.21 19.49
CA ASN A 166 0.30 12.37 18.60
C ASN A 166 1.66 13.08 18.69
N ASN A 167 2.05 13.81 17.64
CA ASN A 167 3.25 14.66 17.63
C ASN A 167 4.56 13.86 17.76
N ASN A 168 4.62 12.63 17.26
CA ASN A 168 5.84 11.83 17.29
C ASN A 168 6.62 11.93 15.98
N THR A 169 7.94 11.80 16.04
CA THR A 169 8.85 11.88 14.89
C THR A 169 9.69 10.62 14.77
N PHE A 170 9.78 10.08 13.56
CA PHE A 170 10.62 8.96 13.18
C PHE A 170 11.49 9.38 12.01
N THR A 171 12.81 9.21 12.13
CA THR A 171 13.79 9.66 11.12
C THR A 171 14.80 8.57 10.83
N ASP A 172 15.02 8.24 9.56
CA ASP A 172 16.03 7.25 9.14
C ASP A 172 15.85 5.86 9.81
N CYS A 173 14.62 5.50 10.18
CA CYS A 173 14.30 4.20 10.77
C CYS A 173 14.04 3.14 9.69
N THR A 174 14.53 1.92 9.92
CA THR A 174 14.24 0.74 9.08
C THR A 174 13.28 -0.19 9.81
N VAL A 175 12.23 -0.65 9.14
CA VAL A 175 11.18 -1.47 9.74
C VAL A 175 10.88 -2.70 8.89
N SER A 176 11.10 -3.88 9.46
CA SER A 176 10.85 -5.17 8.81
C SER A 176 9.78 -5.94 9.58
N THR A 177 8.72 -6.37 8.90
CA THR A 177 7.60 -7.08 9.53
C THR A 177 7.15 -8.34 8.79
N VAL A 178 6.61 -9.31 9.53
CA VAL A 178 6.22 -10.63 8.98
C VAL A 178 4.71 -10.81 8.84
N ILE A 179 3.94 -10.54 9.90
CA ILE A 179 2.50 -10.80 9.98
C ILE A 179 1.64 -9.56 10.22
N GLY A 180 2.23 -8.39 10.49
CA GLY A 180 1.50 -7.13 10.64
C GLY A 180 2.05 -6.00 9.78
N ASP A 181 1.35 -4.87 9.78
CA ASP A 181 1.75 -3.68 9.02
C ASP A 181 3.13 -3.17 9.48
N SER A 182 3.99 -2.65 8.61
CA SER A 182 5.27 -2.13 9.10
C SER A 182 5.08 -0.88 9.98
N ILE A 183 4.28 0.07 9.50
CA ILE A 183 3.85 1.24 10.28
C ILE A 183 2.31 1.22 10.36
N GLY A 184 1.79 1.11 11.59
CA GLY A 184 0.36 1.15 11.86
C GLY A 184 0.00 2.35 12.75
N ILE A 185 -0.83 3.25 12.23
CA ILE A 185 -1.31 4.45 12.93
C ILE A 185 -2.83 4.36 13.06
N ALA A 186 -3.32 4.30 14.29
CA ALA A 186 -4.74 4.27 14.60
C ALA A 186 -5.08 5.37 15.60
N THR A 187 -6.13 6.14 15.32
CA THR A 187 -6.62 7.23 16.19
C THR A 187 -5.50 8.16 16.69
N SER A 188 -4.52 8.44 15.82
CA SER A 188 -3.29 9.15 16.16
C SER A 188 -2.89 10.10 15.04
N ASN A 189 -2.49 11.32 15.42
CA ASN A 189 -2.44 12.47 14.53
C ASN A 189 -1.12 13.24 14.65
N ASN A 190 -0.82 14.03 13.61
CA ASN A 190 0.35 14.92 13.61
C ASN A 190 1.69 14.21 13.83
N ASN A 191 1.84 12.98 13.33
CA ASN A 191 3.10 12.25 13.40
C ASN A 191 3.91 12.45 12.11
N THR A 192 5.23 12.47 12.22
CA THR A 192 6.16 12.70 11.11
C THR A 192 7.08 11.50 10.92
N PHE A 193 7.17 11.01 9.69
CA PHE A 193 8.11 9.99 9.25
C PHE A 193 8.97 10.57 8.14
N LEU A 194 10.29 10.54 8.32
CA LEU A 194 11.27 11.11 7.41
C LEU A 194 12.29 10.05 7.03
N ARG A 195 12.40 9.73 5.73
CA ARG A 195 13.36 8.74 5.21
C ARG A 195 13.28 7.37 5.90
N CYS A 196 12.08 6.97 6.30
CA CYS A 196 11.87 5.64 6.88
C CYS A 196 11.70 4.59 5.78
N ASN A 197 12.30 3.43 5.95
CA ASN A 197 12.16 2.31 5.02
C ASN A 197 11.34 1.19 5.68
N THR A 198 10.32 0.70 4.98
CA THR A 198 9.47 -0.39 5.46
C THR A 198 9.45 -1.57 4.51
N SER A 199 9.39 -2.76 5.09
CA SER A 199 9.23 -4.03 4.37
C SER A 199 8.24 -4.92 5.10
N ALA A 200 7.00 -4.97 4.59
CA ALA A 200 5.96 -5.86 5.06
C ALA A 200 5.85 -7.08 4.12
N ILE A 201 6.12 -8.26 4.65
CA ILE A 201 5.88 -9.50 3.89
C ILE A 201 4.48 -10.06 4.15
N ARG A 202 4.01 -10.94 3.26
CA ARG A 202 2.64 -11.49 3.23
C ARG A 202 1.56 -10.44 2.89
N GLY A 203 0.37 -10.57 3.48
CA GLY A 203 -0.84 -9.77 3.18
C GLY A 203 -0.98 -8.45 3.92
N ASN A 204 0.09 -7.93 4.50
CA ASN A 204 0.06 -6.73 5.34
C ASN A 204 0.55 -5.50 4.59
N ASN A 205 0.26 -4.33 5.14
CA ASN A 205 0.59 -3.06 4.52
C ASN A 205 1.95 -2.55 4.96
N GLY A 206 2.65 -1.83 4.10
CA GLY A 206 3.84 -1.11 4.53
C GLY A 206 3.47 0.02 5.49
N ILE A 207 2.49 0.84 5.10
CA ILE A 207 1.96 1.95 5.90
C ILE A 207 0.43 1.86 5.97
N SER A 208 -0.13 1.89 7.17
CA SER A 208 -1.57 1.76 7.44
C SER A 208 -2.05 2.88 8.36
N LEU A 209 -3.03 3.66 7.91
CA LEU A 209 -3.65 4.75 8.66
C LEU A 209 -5.16 4.49 8.82
N VAL A 210 -5.65 4.53 10.05
CA VAL A 210 -7.06 4.34 10.39
C VAL A 210 -7.51 5.45 11.34
N ASN A 211 -8.55 6.21 10.95
CA ASN A 211 -9.05 7.35 11.74
C ASN A 211 -7.92 8.30 12.19
N SER A 212 -6.98 8.58 11.29
CA SER A 212 -5.72 9.26 11.60
C SER A 212 -5.41 10.34 10.57
N SER A 213 -5.17 11.55 11.04
CA SER A 213 -5.07 12.76 10.22
C SER A 213 -3.84 13.59 10.53
N TRP A 214 -3.46 14.45 9.58
CA TRP A 214 -2.31 15.36 9.70
C TRP A 214 -0.96 14.66 9.86
N ASN A 215 -0.84 13.38 9.49
CA ASN A 215 0.45 12.69 9.51
C ASN A 215 1.24 12.98 8.23
N ALA A 216 2.57 13.05 8.34
CA ALA A 216 3.46 13.36 7.23
C ALA A 216 4.48 12.24 7.01
N PHE A 217 4.62 11.81 5.77
CA PHE A 217 5.63 10.86 5.29
C PHE A 217 6.43 11.55 4.19
N THR A 218 7.73 11.74 4.43
CA THR A 218 8.64 12.42 3.48
C THR A 218 9.81 11.50 3.16
N ASP A 219 10.04 11.29 1.86
CA ASP A 219 11.14 10.46 1.34
C ASP A 219 11.15 9.03 1.90
N CYS A 220 9.97 8.50 2.28
CA CYS A 220 9.84 7.16 2.84
C CYS A 220 9.78 6.11 1.72
N VAL A 221 10.33 4.93 2.00
CA VAL A 221 10.20 3.74 1.15
C VAL A 221 9.25 2.76 1.82
N SER A 222 8.31 2.21 1.04
CA SER A 222 7.36 1.24 1.55
C SER A 222 7.18 0.07 0.61
N ILE A 223 7.59 -1.11 1.07
CA ILE A 223 7.54 -2.37 0.33
C ILE A 223 6.47 -3.28 0.94
N ALA A 224 5.58 -3.83 0.10
CA ALA A 224 4.61 -4.84 0.51
C ALA A 224 4.50 -5.97 -0.52
N GLU A 225 4.41 -7.23 -0.09
CA GLU A 225 4.25 -8.34 -1.03
C GLU A 225 2.81 -8.43 -1.57
N LYS A 226 1.83 -8.67 -0.68
CA LYS A 226 0.43 -8.90 -1.05
C LYS A 226 -0.56 -7.87 -0.53
N GLY A 227 -0.18 -7.11 0.51
CA GLY A 227 -0.96 -5.98 1.01
C GLY A 227 -0.77 -4.73 0.15
N PHE A 228 -1.09 -3.56 0.71
CA PHE A 228 -0.86 -2.27 0.06
C PHE A 228 0.44 -1.64 0.57
N GLY A 229 1.11 -0.85 -0.26
CA GLY A 229 2.22 -0.05 0.23
C GLY A 229 1.73 1.05 1.16
N ILE A 230 0.68 1.76 0.76
CA ILE A 230 -0.06 2.71 1.62
C ILE A 230 -1.53 2.30 1.65
N ASN A 231 -2.11 2.20 2.84
CA ASN A 231 -3.53 2.01 3.06
C ASN A 231 -4.08 3.08 4.00
N THR A 232 -5.07 3.86 3.55
CA THR A 232 -5.73 4.88 4.36
C THR A 232 -7.22 4.63 4.47
N THR A 233 -7.75 4.60 5.69
CA THR A 233 -9.18 4.41 5.98
C THR A 233 -9.65 5.50 6.93
N ASP A 234 -10.68 6.25 6.51
CA ASP A 234 -11.26 7.38 7.27
C ASP A 234 -10.18 8.35 7.79
N SER A 235 -9.18 8.62 6.96
CA SER A 235 -7.92 9.29 7.32
C SER A 235 -7.64 10.42 6.34
N CYS A 236 -7.62 11.67 6.84
CA CYS A 236 -7.58 12.86 5.99
C CYS A 236 -6.42 13.79 6.34
N ASP A 237 -6.10 14.72 5.45
CA ASP A 237 -5.04 15.71 5.63
C ASP A 237 -3.65 15.11 5.90
N ASN A 238 -3.44 13.84 5.55
CA ASN A 238 -2.10 13.26 5.59
C ASN A 238 -1.32 13.64 4.32
N VAL A 239 -0.01 13.75 4.45
CA VAL A 239 0.90 14.16 3.36
C VAL A 239 1.90 13.05 3.08
N PHE A 240 1.97 12.63 1.82
CA PHE A 240 3.00 11.75 1.29
C PHE A 240 3.78 12.50 0.22
N ASN A 241 5.06 12.76 0.48
CA ASN A 241 5.92 13.54 -0.41
C ASN A 241 7.23 12.79 -0.67
N GLY A 242 7.58 12.57 -1.93
CA GLY A 242 8.84 11.90 -2.29
C GLY A 242 8.88 10.40 -1.97
N CYS A 243 7.73 9.80 -1.64
CA CYS A 243 7.68 8.42 -1.18
C CYS A 243 7.80 7.43 -2.36
N THR A 244 8.54 6.34 -2.13
CA THR A 244 8.69 5.23 -3.07
C THR A 244 7.94 4.00 -2.57
N ILE A 245 6.97 3.51 -3.34
CA ILE A 245 6.05 2.44 -2.97
C ILE A 245 6.19 1.27 -3.93
N ASN A 246 6.59 0.10 -3.43
CA ASN A 246 6.78 -1.10 -4.23
C ASN A 246 5.88 -2.22 -3.72
N VAL A 247 4.95 -2.68 -4.56
CA VAL A 247 4.01 -3.75 -4.24
C VAL A 247 4.08 -4.84 -5.29
N ILE A 248 4.04 -6.11 -4.89
CA ILE A 248 4.11 -7.23 -5.86
C ILE A 248 2.73 -7.50 -6.47
N GLU A 249 1.74 -7.91 -5.67
CA GLU A 249 0.46 -8.42 -6.19
C GLU A 249 -0.68 -7.37 -6.26
N ASN A 250 -0.74 -6.43 -5.32
CA ASN A 250 -1.89 -5.52 -5.17
C ASN A 250 -1.64 -4.12 -5.79
N MET A 251 -2.60 -3.20 -5.66
CA MET A 251 -2.35 -1.80 -6.01
C MET A 251 -1.35 -1.17 -5.03
N PRO A 252 -0.51 -0.20 -5.45
CA PRO A 252 0.46 0.41 -4.56
C PRO A 252 -0.17 1.17 -3.39
N VAL A 253 -1.27 1.90 -3.66
CA VAL A 253 -1.94 2.79 -2.70
C VAL A 253 -3.43 2.53 -2.70
N MET A 254 -4.02 2.29 -1.53
CA MET A 254 -5.46 2.14 -1.30
C MET A 254 -6.00 3.29 -0.46
N ILE A 255 -7.08 3.93 -0.94
CA ILE A 255 -7.69 5.11 -0.31
C ILE A 255 -9.17 4.83 -0.07
N THR A 256 -9.58 4.76 1.19
CA THR A 256 -10.97 4.50 1.62
C THR A 256 -11.48 5.66 2.46
N ASN A 257 -12.54 6.34 2.02
CA ASN A 257 -13.15 7.49 2.73
C ASN A 257 -12.12 8.53 3.22
N SER A 258 -11.10 8.79 2.41
CA SER A 258 -9.90 9.50 2.83
C SER A 258 -9.55 10.57 1.78
N THR A 259 -9.06 11.73 2.25
CA THR A 259 -8.59 12.83 1.41
C THR A 259 -7.21 13.26 1.87
N ASN A 260 -6.18 12.82 1.15
CA ASN A 260 -4.77 13.03 1.47
C ASN A 260 -4.06 13.73 0.32
N LYS A 261 -2.84 14.21 0.57
CA LYS A 261 -1.99 14.86 -0.43
C LYS A 261 -0.85 13.94 -0.80
N PHE A 262 -0.69 13.69 -2.09
CA PHE A 262 0.39 12.93 -2.67
C PHE A 262 1.20 13.84 -3.59
N SER A 263 2.53 13.77 -3.51
CA SER A 263 3.41 14.58 -4.35
C SER A 263 4.74 13.87 -4.55
N ASN A 264 5.32 13.98 -5.74
CA ASN A 264 6.61 13.36 -6.09
C ASN A 264 6.65 11.85 -5.76
N MET A 265 5.55 11.15 -6.01
CA MET A 265 5.44 9.73 -5.70
C MET A 265 6.14 8.88 -6.76
N SER A 266 6.78 7.81 -6.34
CA SER A 266 7.19 6.70 -7.20
C SER A 266 6.44 5.47 -6.74
N VAL A 267 5.56 4.90 -7.56
CA VAL A 267 4.76 3.72 -7.23
C VAL A 267 4.99 2.63 -8.26
N SER A 268 5.08 1.38 -7.82
CA SER A 268 5.25 0.23 -8.70
C SER A 268 4.50 -0.98 -8.20
N SER A 269 3.67 -1.56 -9.06
CA SER A 269 3.15 -2.92 -8.92
C SER A 269 2.76 -3.53 -10.27
N THR A 270 2.32 -4.80 -10.23
CA THR A 270 1.73 -5.49 -11.40
C THR A 270 0.49 -4.81 -11.94
N ARG A 271 -0.22 -4.01 -11.13
CA ARG A 271 -1.46 -3.33 -11.52
C ARG A 271 -1.26 -1.90 -12.01
N ALA A 272 -0.31 -1.19 -11.42
CA ALA A 272 -0.12 0.23 -11.69
C ALA A 272 1.29 0.66 -11.31
N SER A 273 1.90 1.52 -12.12
CA SER A 273 3.13 2.21 -11.77
C SER A 273 3.11 3.67 -12.21
N SER A 274 4.05 4.44 -11.67
CA SER A 274 4.33 5.86 -11.97
C SER A 274 5.64 6.25 -11.25
N PRO A 275 6.46 7.19 -11.75
CA PRO A 275 6.29 7.89 -13.03
C PRO A 275 6.66 7.02 -14.23
N HIS A 276 6.23 7.43 -15.43
CA HIS A 276 6.60 6.81 -16.70
C HIS A 276 7.22 7.82 -17.66
N THR A 277 8.16 7.35 -18.50
CA THR A 277 8.63 8.08 -19.68
C THR A 277 7.80 7.81 -20.93
N SER A 278 6.90 6.82 -20.85
CA SER A 278 5.93 6.44 -21.87
C SER A 278 4.67 7.30 -21.76
N ASN A 279 3.86 7.34 -22.82
CA ASN A 279 2.51 7.87 -22.74
C ASN A 279 1.71 7.03 -21.73
N HIS A 280 1.09 7.68 -20.75
CA HIS A 280 0.49 7.03 -19.60
C HIS A 280 -1.02 7.16 -19.60
N ILE A 281 -1.70 6.01 -19.54
CA ILE A 281 -3.15 5.93 -19.38
C ILE A 281 -3.46 5.45 -17.97
N LEU A 282 -4.35 6.16 -17.26
CA LEU A 282 -4.89 5.73 -15.99
C LEU A 282 -6.33 5.25 -16.17
N THR A 283 -6.65 4.03 -15.71
CA THR A 283 -8.05 3.55 -15.67
C THR A 283 -8.60 3.63 -14.25
N VAL A 284 -9.64 4.43 -14.07
CA VAL A 284 -10.38 4.59 -12.80
C VAL A 284 -11.78 4.00 -12.92
N GLY A 285 -12.23 3.31 -11.88
CA GLY A 285 -13.55 2.71 -11.90
C GLY A 285 -13.77 1.69 -10.80
N ASP A 286 -14.77 0.85 -11.00
CA ASP A 286 -15.21 -0.13 -10.02
C ASP A 286 -14.62 -1.55 -10.21
N SER A 287 -15.40 -2.60 -9.91
CA SER A 287 -14.99 -4.00 -10.09
C SER A 287 -14.73 -4.38 -11.53
N ILE A 288 -15.42 -3.76 -12.50
CA ILE A 288 -15.21 -4.01 -13.92
C ILE A 288 -13.86 -3.42 -14.34
N THR A 289 -13.54 -2.20 -13.89
CA THR A 289 -12.21 -1.62 -14.09
C THR A 289 -11.13 -2.40 -13.37
N LYS A 290 -11.39 -2.87 -12.14
CA LYS A 290 -10.44 -3.72 -11.40
C LYS A 290 -10.08 -5.01 -12.15
N GLY A 291 -10.96 -5.50 -13.04
CA GLY A 291 -10.81 -6.78 -13.71
C GLY A 291 -11.26 -7.95 -12.83
N VAL A 292 -12.35 -7.78 -12.06
CA VAL A 292 -12.94 -8.91 -11.33
C VAL A 292 -13.36 -9.99 -12.32
N GLY A 293 -13.02 -11.24 -12.02
CA GLY A 293 -13.36 -12.40 -12.85
C GLY A 293 -12.21 -12.93 -13.72
N VAL A 294 -11.05 -12.28 -13.67
CA VAL A 294 -9.80 -12.72 -14.31
C VAL A 294 -8.64 -12.58 -13.32
N ASN A 295 -7.48 -13.17 -13.63
CA ASN A 295 -6.29 -13.02 -12.80
C ASN A 295 -5.91 -11.55 -12.61
N TYR A 296 -5.25 -11.24 -11.48
CA TYR A 296 -4.89 -9.88 -11.10
C TYR A 296 -4.18 -9.14 -12.23
N GLY A 297 -4.76 -8.02 -12.65
CA GLY A 297 -4.22 -7.22 -13.74
C GLY A 297 -4.44 -7.83 -15.13
N LEU A 298 -5.50 -8.61 -15.37
CA LEU A 298 -5.93 -9.03 -16.71
C LEU A 298 -7.29 -8.43 -17.15
N GLY A 299 -7.76 -7.36 -16.52
CA GLY A 299 -8.97 -6.64 -16.98
C GLY A 299 -8.77 -5.94 -18.33
N TYR A 300 -9.77 -5.19 -18.80
CA TYR A 300 -9.69 -4.50 -20.11
C TYR A 300 -8.47 -3.58 -20.25
N GLY A 301 -7.99 -2.97 -19.16
CA GLY A 301 -6.81 -2.11 -19.16
C GLY A 301 -5.53 -2.84 -19.61
N SER A 302 -5.44 -4.14 -19.37
CA SER A 302 -4.27 -4.95 -19.74
C SER A 302 -4.31 -5.37 -21.20
N TYR A 303 -5.49 -5.72 -21.71
CA TYR A 303 -5.70 -5.92 -23.15
C TYR A 303 -5.48 -4.62 -23.91
N LEU A 304 -5.98 -3.49 -23.40
CA LEU A 304 -5.67 -2.15 -23.92
C LEU A 304 -4.16 -1.91 -23.97
N ASN A 305 -3.44 -2.18 -22.88
CA ASN A 305 -1.99 -2.00 -22.83
C ASN A 305 -1.26 -2.87 -23.87
N ALA A 306 -1.65 -4.13 -23.99
CA ALA A 306 -1.06 -5.06 -24.96
C ALA A 306 -1.32 -4.61 -26.40
N THR A 307 -2.57 -4.24 -26.73
CA THR A 307 -2.95 -3.78 -28.06
C THR A 307 -2.24 -2.48 -28.41
N LEU A 308 -2.22 -1.48 -27.52
CA LEU A 308 -1.49 -0.23 -27.74
C LEU A 308 0.00 -0.46 -27.97
N ASN A 309 0.65 -1.31 -27.18
CA ASN A 309 2.08 -1.59 -27.31
C ASN A 309 2.42 -2.37 -28.58
N ALA A 310 1.50 -3.20 -29.10
CA ALA A 310 1.67 -3.85 -30.40
C ALA A 310 1.68 -2.86 -31.57
N TYR A 311 0.94 -1.74 -31.46
CA TYR A 311 0.93 -0.68 -32.47
C TYR A 311 2.04 0.35 -32.29
N SER A 312 2.31 0.76 -31.05
CA SER A 312 3.34 1.73 -30.68
C SER A 312 3.83 1.41 -29.27
N PRO A 313 5.07 0.90 -29.07
CA PRO A 313 5.57 0.40 -27.78
C PRO A 313 5.94 1.53 -26.80
N THR A 314 5.13 2.59 -26.77
CA THR A 314 5.35 3.83 -26.02
C THR A 314 4.21 4.07 -25.04
N TRP A 315 3.37 3.08 -24.74
CA TRP A 315 2.20 3.24 -23.87
C TRP A 315 2.34 2.39 -22.62
N TYR A 316 1.88 2.94 -21.49
CA TYR A 316 1.69 2.19 -20.26
C TYR A 316 0.29 2.46 -19.71
N VAL A 317 -0.36 1.44 -19.18
CA VAL A 317 -1.70 1.56 -18.56
C VAL A 317 -1.63 1.20 -17.08
N SER A 318 -1.95 2.15 -16.21
CA SER A 318 -2.13 1.93 -14.77
C SER A 318 -3.59 1.70 -14.43
N ASN A 319 -3.87 0.64 -13.66
CA ASN A 319 -5.22 0.27 -13.24
C ASN A 319 -5.44 0.47 -11.75
N VAL A 320 -6.32 1.43 -11.41
CA VAL A 320 -6.70 1.74 -10.02
C VAL A 320 -8.17 1.43 -9.73
N GLY A 321 -8.76 0.48 -10.45
CA GLY A 321 -10.14 0.04 -10.20
C GLY A 321 -10.33 -0.56 -8.80
N ILE A 322 -11.44 -0.21 -8.14
CA ILE A 322 -11.78 -0.65 -6.78
C ILE A 322 -13.17 -1.29 -6.79
N GLY A 323 -13.25 -2.57 -6.43
CA GLY A 323 -14.54 -3.30 -6.45
C GLY A 323 -15.60 -2.64 -5.56
N GLY A 324 -16.84 -2.56 -6.07
CA GLY A 324 -18.01 -2.07 -5.33
C GLY A 324 -18.10 -0.56 -5.18
N THR A 325 -17.18 0.23 -5.73
CA THR A 325 -17.23 1.70 -5.59
C THR A 325 -18.28 2.34 -6.50
N THR A 326 -18.97 3.33 -5.97
CA THR A 326 -19.87 4.24 -6.69
C THR A 326 -19.12 5.43 -7.31
N ALA A 327 -19.74 6.15 -8.25
CA ALA A 327 -19.18 7.37 -8.84
C ALA A 327 -18.89 8.44 -7.78
N ALA A 328 -19.72 8.57 -6.74
CA ALA A 328 -19.49 9.52 -5.64
C ALA A 328 -18.23 9.18 -4.82
N GLN A 329 -17.99 7.89 -4.55
CA GLN A 329 -16.77 7.45 -3.87
C GLN A 329 -15.54 7.62 -4.77
N GLY A 330 -15.68 7.28 -6.06
CA GLY A 330 -14.66 7.54 -7.08
C GLY A 330 -14.24 9.02 -7.10
N ARG A 331 -15.22 9.92 -7.13
CA ARG A 331 -15.03 11.38 -7.13
C ARG A 331 -14.17 11.88 -5.96
N VAL A 332 -14.33 11.32 -4.75
CA VAL A 332 -13.52 11.70 -3.58
C VAL A 332 -12.05 11.32 -3.74
N THR A 333 -11.77 10.17 -4.34
CA THR A 333 -10.39 9.66 -4.51
C THR A 333 -9.72 10.15 -5.79
N PHE A 334 -10.51 10.55 -6.80
CA PHE A 334 -10.03 10.86 -8.13
C PHE A 334 -8.88 11.89 -8.21
N PRO A 335 -8.94 13.05 -7.52
CA PRO A 335 -7.81 14.00 -7.52
C PRO A 335 -6.50 13.39 -7.04
N GLN A 336 -6.57 12.49 -6.04
CA GLN A 336 -5.42 11.85 -5.43
C GLN A 336 -4.79 10.83 -6.41
N TRP A 337 -5.60 10.15 -7.22
CA TRP A 337 -5.08 9.29 -8.29
C TRP A 337 -4.35 10.09 -9.37
N LEU A 338 -4.87 11.27 -9.74
CA LEU A 338 -4.16 12.14 -10.68
C LEU A 338 -2.83 12.63 -10.10
N ASP A 339 -2.77 12.95 -8.80
CA ASP A 339 -1.54 13.37 -8.12
C ASP A 339 -0.49 12.25 -8.05
N ILE A 340 -0.90 10.99 -7.86
CA ILE A 340 0.01 9.84 -7.78
C ILE A 340 0.54 9.43 -9.16
N TYR A 341 -0.35 9.36 -10.15
CA TYR A 341 -0.04 8.72 -11.42
C TYR A 341 0.33 9.70 -12.54
N ASN A 342 -0.08 10.97 -12.46
CA ASN A 342 0.18 11.99 -13.48
C ASN A 342 0.01 11.48 -14.94
N PRO A 343 -1.17 10.95 -15.31
CA PRO A 343 -1.38 10.35 -16.63
C PRO A 343 -1.58 11.40 -17.73
N ASP A 344 -1.36 11.01 -18.99
CA ASP A 344 -1.74 11.81 -20.17
C ASP A 344 -3.23 11.64 -20.51
N ILE A 345 -3.74 10.42 -20.30
CA ILE A 345 -5.13 10.03 -20.58
C ILE A 345 -5.73 9.37 -19.33
N VAL A 346 -6.99 9.67 -19.03
CA VAL A 346 -7.75 8.95 -17.98
C VAL A 346 -9.02 8.34 -18.55
N LEU A 347 -9.23 7.05 -18.27
CA LEU A 347 -10.44 6.31 -18.60
C LEU A 347 -11.31 6.22 -17.35
N ILE A 348 -12.54 6.73 -17.42
CA ILE A 348 -13.45 6.85 -16.28
C ILE A 348 -14.66 5.95 -16.51
N MET A 349 -14.81 4.90 -15.69
CA MET A 349 -15.97 4.00 -15.77
C MET A 349 -16.61 3.79 -14.39
N TYR A 350 -17.80 4.36 -14.19
CA TYR A 350 -18.63 4.22 -12.99
C TYR A 350 -20.11 4.17 -13.38
N GLY A 351 -20.98 3.86 -12.40
CA GLY A 351 -22.44 3.83 -12.58
C GLY A 351 -23.05 2.46 -12.28
N GLN A 352 -22.28 1.38 -12.42
CA GLN A 352 -22.76 0.01 -12.20
C GLN A 352 -23.22 -0.21 -10.76
N ASN A 353 -22.39 0.16 -9.78
CA ASN A 353 -22.73 0.07 -8.37
C ASN A 353 -23.71 1.16 -7.92
N ASP A 354 -23.68 2.31 -8.57
CA ASP A 354 -24.59 3.42 -8.27
C ASP A 354 -26.06 3.06 -8.53
N ILE A 355 -26.34 2.38 -9.66
CA ILE A 355 -27.67 1.87 -9.99
C ILE A 355 -28.15 0.89 -8.92
N SER A 356 -27.26 -0.02 -8.48
CA SER A 356 -27.55 -0.98 -7.41
C SER A 356 -27.75 -0.32 -6.05
N ALA A 357 -27.04 0.78 -5.78
CA ALA A 357 -27.17 1.60 -4.58
C ALA A 357 -28.40 2.55 -4.63
N GLY A 358 -29.14 2.58 -5.73
CA GLY A 358 -30.34 3.41 -5.89
C GLY A 358 -30.05 4.90 -6.03
N ARG A 359 -28.84 5.29 -6.44
CA ARG A 359 -28.49 6.69 -6.71
C ARG A 359 -29.26 7.21 -7.92
N SER A 360 -29.57 8.52 -7.92
CA SER A 360 -30.26 9.14 -9.05
C SER A 360 -29.35 9.17 -10.27
N GLU A 361 -29.92 8.98 -11.46
CA GLU A 361 -29.16 9.00 -12.72
C GLU A 361 -28.35 10.30 -12.89
N GLN A 362 -28.96 11.45 -12.57
CA GLN A 362 -28.29 12.73 -12.69
C GLN A 362 -27.14 12.90 -11.70
N ASP A 363 -27.24 12.36 -10.47
CA ASP A 363 -26.12 12.42 -9.52
C ASP A 363 -24.92 11.60 -10.02
N ILE A 364 -25.17 10.45 -10.65
CA ILE A 364 -24.13 9.62 -11.27
C ILE A 364 -23.44 10.39 -12.39
N ILE A 365 -24.22 10.99 -13.30
CA ILE A 365 -23.71 11.78 -14.42
C ILE A 365 -22.89 12.97 -13.91
N ASN A 366 -23.41 13.70 -12.92
CA ASN A 366 -22.73 14.85 -12.32
C ASN A 366 -21.36 14.48 -11.75
N ASP A 367 -21.25 13.32 -11.07
CA ASP A 367 -19.98 12.87 -10.50
C ASP A 367 -18.97 12.44 -11.58
N ILE A 368 -19.42 11.74 -12.62
CA ILE A 368 -18.57 11.32 -13.75
C ILE A 368 -18.08 12.53 -14.56
N LEU A 369 -18.98 13.46 -14.91
CA LEU A 369 -18.61 14.68 -15.63
C LEU A 369 -17.71 15.60 -14.81
N TRP A 370 -17.88 15.64 -13.48
CA TRP A 370 -16.97 16.36 -12.60
C TRP A 370 -15.55 15.77 -12.66
N MET A 371 -15.40 14.43 -12.60
CA MET A 371 -14.08 13.78 -12.73
C MET A 371 -13.44 14.09 -14.09
N ALA A 372 -14.21 14.00 -15.18
CA ALA A 372 -13.70 14.35 -16.51
C ALA A 372 -13.28 15.83 -16.61
N GLN A 373 -14.02 16.75 -16.00
CA GLN A 373 -13.65 18.16 -15.96
C GLN A 373 -12.40 18.40 -15.11
N GLU A 374 -12.26 17.73 -13.98
CA GLU A 374 -11.07 17.81 -13.12
C GLU A 374 -9.82 17.34 -13.87
N ALA A 375 -9.92 16.27 -14.68
CA ALA A 375 -8.83 15.84 -15.56
C ALA A 375 -8.45 16.92 -16.58
N ARG A 376 -9.43 17.52 -17.29
CA ARG A 376 -9.16 18.60 -18.26
C ARG A 376 -8.51 19.83 -17.62
N ASN A 377 -8.93 20.19 -16.40
CA ASN A 377 -8.33 21.31 -15.66
C ASN A 377 -6.83 21.09 -15.39
N ARG A 378 -6.37 19.83 -15.42
CA ARG A 378 -4.97 19.42 -15.25
C ARG A 378 -4.29 19.08 -16.58
N SER A 379 -4.90 19.43 -17.71
CA SER A 379 -4.43 19.10 -19.06
C SER A 379 -4.33 17.59 -19.35
N ILE A 380 -5.14 16.79 -18.66
CA ILE A 380 -5.26 15.34 -18.87
C ILE A 380 -6.48 15.10 -19.77
N THR A 381 -6.37 14.22 -20.76
CA THR A 381 -7.46 13.92 -21.68
C THR A 381 -8.40 12.86 -21.07
N PRO A 382 -9.66 13.19 -20.75
CA PRO A 382 -10.60 12.18 -20.26
C PRO A 382 -11.32 11.45 -21.40
N TYR A 383 -11.51 10.14 -21.24
CA TYR A 383 -12.54 9.37 -21.92
C TYR A 383 -13.47 8.76 -20.87
N ILE A 384 -14.76 8.94 -21.06
CA ILE A 384 -15.78 8.27 -20.26
C ILE A 384 -16.09 6.94 -20.94
N LEU A 385 -16.09 5.85 -20.18
CA LEU A 385 -16.55 4.54 -20.64
C LEU A 385 -17.97 4.31 -20.10
N THR A 386 -18.87 3.83 -20.95
CA THR A 386 -20.24 3.50 -20.55
C THR A 386 -20.28 2.26 -19.66
N THR A 387 -21.34 2.10 -18.87
CA THR A 387 -21.55 0.85 -18.12
C THR A 387 -21.75 -0.32 -19.07
N VAL A 388 -21.43 -1.55 -18.65
CA VAL A 388 -21.59 -2.78 -19.46
C VAL A 388 -22.95 -3.45 -19.23
N PRO A 389 -23.48 -4.23 -20.20
CA PRO A 389 -24.66 -5.07 -20.01
C PRO A 389 -24.46 -6.08 -18.87
N ILE A 390 -25.55 -6.37 -18.15
CA ILE A 390 -25.61 -7.47 -17.17
C ILE A 390 -26.83 -8.36 -17.41
N SER A 391 -26.91 -9.50 -16.73
CA SER A 391 -27.98 -10.49 -16.92
C SER A 391 -29.40 -9.99 -16.58
N SER A 392 -29.55 -8.83 -15.93
CA SER A 392 -30.85 -8.29 -15.55
C SER A 392 -30.91 -6.76 -15.51
N ASN A 393 -32.11 -6.20 -15.68
CA ASN A 393 -32.38 -4.76 -15.46
C ASN A 393 -31.47 -3.80 -16.24
N ASN A 394 -31.18 -4.09 -17.52
CA ASN A 394 -30.35 -3.23 -18.38
C ASN A 394 -30.99 -1.87 -18.73
N PHE A 395 -32.31 -1.72 -18.64
CA PHE A 395 -32.99 -0.47 -19.00
C PHE A 395 -32.44 0.77 -18.27
N LYS A 396 -32.04 0.63 -16.99
CA LYS A 396 -31.42 1.74 -16.24
C LYS A 396 -30.00 2.06 -16.71
N ARG A 397 -29.27 1.06 -17.18
CA ARG A 397 -27.90 1.21 -17.71
C ARG A 397 -27.92 1.90 -19.05
N ILE A 398 -28.82 1.47 -19.93
CA ILE A 398 -29.06 2.10 -21.23
C ILE A 398 -29.46 3.56 -21.03
N SER A 399 -30.46 3.84 -20.19
CA SER A 399 -30.87 5.23 -19.85
C SER A 399 -29.71 6.08 -19.31
N LEU A 400 -28.92 5.53 -18.38
CA LEU A 400 -27.73 6.21 -17.85
C LEU A 400 -26.70 6.48 -18.95
N ASN A 401 -26.38 5.47 -19.76
CA ASN A 401 -25.38 5.55 -20.82
C ASN A 401 -25.78 6.58 -21.89
N ASP A 402 -27.04 6.60 -22.32
CA ASP A 402 -27.57 7.54 -23.32
C ASP A 402 -27.54 8.99 -22.81
N ASN A 403 -28.00 9.21 -21.58
CA ASN A 403 -28.03 10.53 -20.97
C ASN A 403 -26.62 11.03 -20.62
N LEU A 404 -25.73 10.15 -20.14
CA LEU A 404 -24.32 10.46 -19.92
C LEU A 404 -23.63 10.84 -21.23
N THR A 405 -23.86 10.08 -22.30
CA THR A 405 -23.28 10.34 -23.63
C THR A 405 -23.73 11.69 -24.18
N SER A 406 -25.04 11.97 -24.10
CA SER A 406 -25.61 13.25 -24.55
C SER A 406 -25.04 14.44 -23.78
N GLN A 407 -24.95 14.34 -22.45
CA GLN A 407 -24.41 15.43 -21.61
C GLN A 407 -22.89 15.58 -21.74
N ALA A 408 -22.15 14.49 -21.90
CA ALA A 408 -20.70 14.53 -22.16
C ALA A 408 -20.40 15.18 -23.51
N ALA A 409 -21.18 14.87 -24.56
CA ALA A 409 -21.05 15.51 -25.87
C ALA A 409 -21.28 17.03 -25.79
N LEU A 410 -22.30 17.48 -25.06
CA LEU A 410 -22.54 18.91 -24.81
C LEU A 410 -21.38 19.57 -24.04
N ALA A 411 -20.70 18.83 -23.17
CA ALA A 411 -19.52 19.28 -22.44
C ALA A 411 -18.20 19.12 -23.24
N GLY A 412 -18.25 18.60 -24.47
CA GLY A 412 -17.07 18.32 -25.29
C GLY A 412 -16.14 17.26 -24.69
N ILE A 413 -16.70 16.25 -24.02
CA ILE A 413 -15.98 15.11 -23.43
C ILE A 413 -16.29 13.86 -24.26
N SER A 414 -15.25 13.15 -24.70
CA SER A 414 -15.41 11.92 -25.47
C SER A 414 -15.97 10.79 -24.62
N VAL A 415 -16.90 10.04 -25.18
CA VAL A 415 -17.45 8.80 -24.61
C VAL A 415 -17.10 7.64 -25.53
N ILE A 416 -16.66 6.54 -24.95
CA ILE A 416 -16.47 5.25 -25.63
C ILE A 416 -17.57 4.32 -25.12
N ASP A 417 -18.39 3.82 -26.04
CA ASP A 417 -19.53 2.99 -25.70
C ASP A 417 -19.12 1.54 -25.44
N THR A 418 -18.53 1.29 -24.27
CA THR A 418 -18.14 -0.05 -23.85
C THR A 418 -19.32 -1.00 -23.63
N TYR A 419 -20.57 -0.51 -23.56
CA TYR A 419 -21.76 -1.36 -23.60
C TYR A 419 -21.83 -2.15 -24.91
N ASP A 420 -21.82 -1.44 -26.04
CA ASP A 420 -21.83 -1.97 -27.42
C ASP A 420 -20.57 -2.80 -27.74
N SER A 421 -19.53 -2.75 -26.92
CA SER A 421 -18.34 -3.59 -27.11
C SER A 421 -18.52 -5.04 -26.64
N VAL A 422 -19.49 -5.33 -25.77
CA VAL A 422 -19.65 -6.64 -25.12
C VAL A 422 -21.08 -7.16 -25.04
N ASP A 423 -22.02 -6.48 -25.69
CA ASP A 423 -23.42 -6.91 -25.76
C ASP A 423 -23.63 -8.05 -26.78
N LEU A 424 -24.88 -8.33 -27.19
CA LEU A 424 -25.20 -9.53 -27.98
C LEU A 424 -24.63 -9.47 -29.40
N SER A 425 -24.55 -8.28 -29.99
CA SER A 425 -23.90 -8.09 -31.29
C SER A 425 -22.92 -6.90 -31.25
N PRO A 426 -21.66 -7.15 -30.84
CA PRO A 426 -20.71 -6.07 -30.61
C PRO A 426 -20.44 -5.16 -31.81
N GLU A 427 -20.21 -3.89 -31.53
CA GLU A 427 -19.88 -2.81 -32.48
C GLU A 427 -20.97 -2.55 -33.54
N ASN A 428 -22.25 -2.78 -33.22
CA ASN A 428 -23.38 -2.51 -34.12
C ASN A 428 -24.05 -1.15 -33.86
N GLY A 429 -23.67 -0.46 -32.79
CA GLY A 429 -24.20 0.85 -32.39
C GLY A 429 -25.58 0.80 -31.75
N LEU A 430 -26.02 -0.37 -31.30
CA LEU A 430 -27.28 -0.63 -30.59
C LEU A 430 -26.94 -1.22 -29.22
N HIS A 431 -27.77 -0.97 -28.19
CA HIS A 431 -27.66 -1.67 -26.91
C HIS A 431 -28.57 -2.90 -26.92
N ASP A 432 -28.13 -3.96 -27.59
CA ASP A 432 -29.01 -5.07 -27.97
C ASP A 432 -29.13 -6.19 -26.93
N GLY A 433 -28.30 -6.19 -25.88
CA GLY A 433 -28.56 -6.90 -24.63
C GLY A 433 -27.37 -7.66 -24.05
N TYR A 434 -27.60 -8.47 -23.02
CA TYR A 434 -26.54 -9.20 -22.36
C TYR A 434 -26.16 -10.49 -23.11
N ASP A 435 -24.87 -10.67 -23.39
CA ASP A 435 -24.30 -11.93 -23.87
C ASP A 435 -23.66 -12.72 -22.71
N GLU A 436 -24.16 -13.93 -22.46
CA GLU A 436 -23.59 -14.82 -21.45
C GLU A 436 -22.19 -15.32 -21.79
N ASN A 437 -21.82 -15.35 -23.08
CA ASN A 437 -20.49 -15.78 -23.52
C ASN A 437 -19.39 -14.77 -23.17
N ASN A 438 -19.76 -13.50 -22.95
CA ASN A 438 -18.83 -12.41 -22.60
C ASN A 438 -18.73 -12.17 -21.09
N SER A 439 -19.43 -12.97 -20.27
CA SER A 439 -19.63 -12.74 -18.85
C SER A 439 -19.22 -13.95 -18.00
N LEU A 440 -18.79 -13.68 -16.76
CA LEU A 440 -18.43 -14.70 -15.79
C LEU A 440 -19.61 -15.09 -14.88
N ASP A 441 -20.30 -14.08 -14.32
CA ASP A 441 -21.27 -14.27 -13.24
C ASP A 441 -22.58 -13.51 -13.46
N GLY A 442 -22.81 -13.05 -14.68
CA GLY A 442 -23.96 -12.22 -15.01
C GLY A 442 -23.76 -10.73 -14.73
N VAL A 443 -22.63 -10.32 -14.15
CA VAL A 443 -22.30 -8.92 -13.86
C VAL A 443 -20.94 -8.54 -14.41
N HIS A 444 -19.93 -9.39 -14.18
CA HIS A 444 -18.55 -9.13 -14.53
C HIS A 444 -18.20 -9.79 -15.86
N PRO A 445 -17.54 -9.09 -16.80
CA PRO A 445 -16.98 -9.70 -17.99
C PRO A 445 -16.02 -10.84 -17.64
N ASN A 446 -15.97 -11.84 -18.50
CA ASN A 446 -14.92 -12.86 -18.47
C ASN A 446 -13.72 -12.40 -19.34
N SER A 447 -12.77 -13.30 -19.60
CA SER A 447 -11.60 -12.99 -20.44
C SER A 447 -11.96 -12.54 -21.86
N VAL A 448 -13.01 -13.12 -22.46
CA VAL A 448 -13.50 -12.74 -23.80
C VAL A 448 -14.08 -11.32 -23.76
N GLY A 449 -14.98 -11.04 -22.82
CA GLY A 449 -15.57 -9.72 -22.66
C GLY A 449 -14.53 -8.64 -22.39
N TYR A 450 -13.57 -8.87 -21.49
CA TYR A 450 -12.50 -7.89 -21.24
C TYR A 450 -11.58 -7.69 -22.46
N THR A 451 -11.38 -8.71 -23.29
CA THR A 451 -10.61 -8.58 -24.55
C THR A 451 -11.35 -7.68 -25.54
N LEU A 452 -12.65 -7.90 -25.73
CA LEU A 452 -13.49 -7.06 -26.59
C LEU A 452 -13.47 -5.59 -26.13
N MET A 453 -13.69 -5.34 -24.84
CA MET A 453 -13.61 -4.00 -24.26
C MET A 453 -12.24 -3.35 -24.51
N GLY A 454 -11.15 -4.05 -24.20
CA GLY A 454 -9.79 -3.52 -24.34
C GLY A 454 -9.45 -3.15 -25.78
N ASN A 455 -9.84 -4.01 -26.74
CA ASN A 455 -9.65 -3.76 -28.17
C ASN A 455 -10.51 -2.58 -28.65
N TYR A 456 -11.78 -2.53 -28.26
CA TYR A 456 -12.68 -1.45 -28.63
C TYR A 456 -12.17 -0.09 -28.11
N VAL A 457 -11.75 -0.02 -26.85
CA VAL A 457 -11.15 1.18 -26.26
C VAL A 457 -9.86 1.55 -26.98
N SER A 458 -9.00 0.58 -27.29
CA SER A 458 -7.73 0.85 -27.99
C SER A 458 -7.95 1.47 -29.37
N LYS A 459 -8.94 0.99 -30.13
CA LYS A 459 -9.33 1.52 -31.45
C LYS A 459 -9.74 2.99 -31.36
N HIS A 460 -10.53 3.36 -30.35
CA HIS A 460 -10.96 4.74 -30.14
C HIS A 460 -9.80 5.67 -29.75
N ILE A 461 -8.91 5.20 -28.87
CA ILE A 461 -7.73 5.97 -28.45
C ILE A 461 -6.76 6.15 -29.64
N LEU A 462 -6.44 5.08 -30.37
CA LEU A 462 -5.53 5.14 -31.51
C LEU A 462 -6.07 6.03 -32.63
N THR A 463 -7.37 5.95 -32.94
CA THR A 463 -8.00 6.81 -33.96
C THR A 463 -7.93 8.28 -33.56
N SER A 464 -8.05 8.58 -32.27
CA SER A 464 -7.97 9.95 -31.76
C SER A 464 -6.54 10.49 -31.75
N VAL A 465 -5.56 9.67 -31.38
CA VAL A 465 -4.13 10.06 -31.31
C VAL A 465 -3.48 10.08 -32.70
N TYR A 466 -3.88 9.19 -33.59
CA TYR A 466 -3.30 9.01 -34.92
C TYR A 466 -4.39 9.05 -36.01
N PRO A 467 -5.06 10.20 -36.23
CA PRO A 467 -6.26 10.30 -37.07
C PRO A 467 -6.06 10.00 -38.56
N ASN A 468 -4.81 9.91 -39.03
CA ASN A 468 -4.46 9.63 -40.43
C ASN A 468 -3.98 8.19 -40.66
N SER A 469 -4.09 7.34 -39.65
CA SER A 469 -3.67 5.94 -39.71
C SER A 469 -4.90 5.03 -39.87
N ASP A 470 -4.91 4.18 -40.90
CA ASP A 470 -5.96 3.17 -41.06
C ASP A 470 -5.71 2.00 -40.10
N PHE A 471 -6.31 2.09 -38.91
CA PHE A 471 -6.31 1.00 -37.93
C PHE A 471 -7.40 -0.05 -38.20
N THR A 472 -8.31 0.21 -39.14
CA THR A 472 -9.43 -0.70 -39.46
C THR A 472 -9.00 -1.85 -40.37
N GLY A 473 -7.91 -1.69 -41.14
CA GLY A 473 -7.39 -2.73 -42.04
C GLY A 473 -6.43 -3.76 -41.42
N ASN A 474 -5.96 -3.57 -40.18
CA ASN A 474 -4.95 -4.43 -39.55
C ASN A 474 -5.42 -5.23 -38.33
N VAL A 475 -6.69 -5.09 -37.93
CA VAL A 475 -7.34 -5.98 -36.94
C VAL A 475 -8.23 -6.99 -37.68
N THR A 476 -7.67 -7.71 -38.66
CA THR A 476 -8.23 -9.03 -38.95
C THR A 476 -7.74 -9.96 -37.85
N SER A 477 -8.59 -10.90 -37.43
CA SER A 477 -8.33 -11.90 -36.38
C SER A 477 -7.02 -12.71 -36.55
N GLU A 478 -6.30 -12.57 -37.67
CA GLU A 478 -5.00 -13.18 -37.95
C GLU A 478 -3.79 -12.27 -37.64
N LYS A 479 -4.00 -10.95 -37.46
CA LYS A 479 -2.96 -9.98 -37.06
C LYS A 479 -3.21 -9.33 -35.69
N ALA A 480 -4.16 -9.86 -34.93
CA ALA A 480 -3.98 -9.99 -33.48
C ALA A 480 -3.38 -11.39 -33.22
N PRO A 481 -2.07 -11.64 -33.47
CA PRO A 481 -1.53 -12.92 -33.13
C PRO A 481 -1.23 -12.87 -31.62
N LEU A 482 -2.02 -13.59 -30.83
CA LEU A 482 -1.38 -14.47 -29.86
C LEU A 482 -0.69 -15.61 -30.62
N THR A 483 0.34 -15.23 -31.37
CA THR A 483 1.42 -16.06 -31.89
C THR A 483 2.64 -15.19 -31.75
N VAL A 484 3.24 -15.24 -30.56
CA VAL A 484 4.49 -14.55 -30.25
C VAL A 484 5.56 -15.14 -31.18
N THR A 485 5.77 -14.49 -32.32
CA THR A 485 6.96 -14.72 -33.14
C THR A 485 7.92 -13.60 -32.79
N LEU A 486 8.81 -13.87 -31.83
CA LEU A 486 9.89 -12.95 -31.47
C LEU A 486 10.88 -12.88 -32.63
N THR A 487 10.72 -11.89 -33.50
CA THR A 487 11.81 -11.44 -34.37
C THR A 487 12.37 -10.14 -33.80
N ASP A 488 13.57 -10.31 -33.24
CA ASP A 488 14.63 -9.35 -32.98
C ASP A 488 14.37 -8.07 -32.18
N LYS A 489 15.29 -7.88 -31.22
CA LYS A 489 15.79 -6.62 -30.66
C LYS A 489 15.21 -6.03 -29.37
N TYR A 490 14.72 -6.85 -28.45
CA TYR A 490 14.68 -6.46 -27.03
C TYR A 490 15.37 -7.47 -26.14
N ARG A 491 16.52 -7.06 -25.57
CA ARG A 491 17.13 -7.72 -24.41
C ARG A 491 16.19 -7.53 -23.22
N LEU A 492 15.32 -8.50 -22.95
CA LEU A 492 14.58 -8.59 -21.70
C LEU A 492 15.49 -9.13 -20.60
N ALA A 493 15.33 -8.62 -19.37
CA ALA A 493 16.33 -8.67 -18.30
C ALA A 493 16.53 -10.07 -17.68
N SER A 494 15.59 -11.01 -17.83
CA SER A 494 15.85 -12.43 -17.58
C SER A 494 14.75 -13.33 -18.15
N PHE A 495 15.08 -14.59 -18.40
CA PHE A 495 14.14 -15.64 -18.86
C PHE A 495 12.97 -15.86 -17.89
N MET A 496 13.17 -15.54 -16.61
CA MET A 496 12.20 -15.74 -15.53
C MET A 496 11.03 -14.76 -15.61
N GLU A 497 11.25 -13.51 -16.02
CA GLU A 497 10.17 -12.51 -16.15
C GLU A 497 9.22 -12.84 -17.30
N LEU A 498 9.76 -13.36 -18.41
CA LEU A 498 8.96 -13.82 -19.55
C LEU A 498 8.13 -15.06 -19.19
N GLU A 499 8.72 -16.01 -18.47
CA GLU A 499 8.03 -17.21 -18.03
C GLU A 499 6.91 -16.87 -17.03
N LEU A 500 7.15 -15.93 -16.11
CA LEU A 500 6.14 -15.44 -15.17
C LEU A 500 5.00 -14.71 -15.88
N TRP A 501 5.30 -13.85 -16.85
CA TRP A 501 4.26 -13.16 -17.63
C TRP A 501 3.40 -14.14 -18.43
N ILE A 502 4.00 -15.14 -19.10
CA ILE A 502 3.26 -16.15 -19.88
C ILE A 502 2.41 -17.02 -18.95
N ARG A 503 2.96 -17.54 -17.85
CA ARG A 503 2.19 -18.32 -16.87
C ARG A 503 1.05 -17.51 -16.25
N HIS A 504 1.28 -16.21 -16.03
CA HIS A 504 0.29 -15.28 -15.48
C HIS A 504 -0.86 -14.98 -16.45
N VAL A 505 -0.56 -14.84 -17.74
CA VAL A 505 -1.56 -14.56 -18.80
C VAL A 505 -2.38 -15.81 -19.16
N PHE A 506 -1.79 -17.01 -19.13
CA PHE A 506 -2.43 -18.25 -19.61
C PHE A 506 -2.81 -19.27 -18.53
N ASN A 507 -2.73 -18.90 -17.25
CA ASN A 507 -3.29 -19.68 -16.13
C ASN A 507 -2.86 -21.17 -16.09
N ASP A 508 -1.56 -21.44 -16.29
CA ASP A 508 -0.95 -22.78 -16.32
C ASP A 508 -1.50 -23.78 -17.39
N GLU A 509 -2.33 -23.35 -18.35
CA GLU A 509 -2.84 -24.25 -19.42
C GLU A 509 -1.80 -24.59 -20.52
N VAL A 510 -0.62 -23.97 -20.49
CA VAL A 510 0.44 -24.22 -21.47
C VAL A 510 1.34 -25.37 -21.00
N GLN A 511 1.06 -26.60 -21.45
CA GLN A 511 1.89 -27.77 -21.10
C GLN A 511 3.27 -27.79 -21.80
N HIS A 512 3.46 -27.08 -22.92
CA HIS A 512 4.73 -26.99 -23.63
C HIS A 512 4.92 -25.63 -24.32
N ILE A 513 6.05 -24.97 -24.04
CA ILE A 513 6.50 -23.78 -24.76
C ILE A 513 7.60 -24.22 -25.74
N HIS A 514 7.38 -24.04 -27.04
CA HIS A 514 8.42 -24.27 -28.06
C HIS A 514 9.10 -22.94 -28.39
N ILE A 515 10.31 -22.73 -27.87
CA ILE A 515 11.14 -21.56 -28.19
C ILE A 515 12.04 -21.94 -29.36
N MET A 516 11.75 -21.45 -30.56
CA MET A 516 12.66 -21.56 -31.70
C MET A 516 13.79 -20.55 -31.53
N GLN A 517 14.97 -21.00 -31.12
CA GLN A 517 16.20 -20.22 -31.17
C GLN A 517 16.84 -20.45 -32.54
N GLU A 518 16.88 -19.43 -33.42
CA GLU A 518 17.81 -19.46 -34.54
C GLU A 518 19.22 -19.25 -34.01
N ILE A 519 20.02 -20.32 -33.99
CA ILE A 519 21.45 -20.23 -33.73
C ILE A 519 22.11 -19.79 -35.04
N THR A 520 22.44 -18.50 -35.17
CA THR A 520 23.40 -18.05 -36.18
C THR A 520 24.81 -18.35 -35.65
N LEU A 521 25.37 -19.49 -36.05
CA LEU A 521 26.81 -19.76 -35.94
C LEU A 521 27.53 -18.93 -37.01
N LEU A 522 28.17 -17.83 -36.60
CA LEU A 522 29.23 -17.21 -37.38
C LEU A 522 30.57 -17.66 -36.78
N ALA A 523 31.31 -18.39 -37.61
CA ALA A 523 32.69 -18.84 -37.39
C ALA A 523 33.69 -17.69 -37.47
#